data_AF-A0A820LEL9-F1
#
_entry.id   AF-A0A820LEL9-F1
#
_cell.length_a   1.000
_cell.length_b   1.000
_cell.length_c   1.000
_cell.angle_alpha   90.00
_cell.angle_beta   90.00
_cell.angle_gamma   90.00
#
_symmetry.space_group_name_H-M   'P 1'
#
loop_
_entity.id
_entity.type
_entity.pdbx_description
1 polymer ?
#
loop_
_entity_poly.entity_id
_entity_poly.type
_entity_poly.pdbx_seq_one_letter_code
_entity_poly.pdbx_strand_id
1 'polypeptide(L)'
;FFCQNSGLDNIVNPIISLATPSIYGLPMLLLIGWHGEPGKPDEPQHRVQGPATPSMLGEQILFIKTLNTICIFLAALGIPFQSLPNNHNDACQALETARHYMKTTKGPYALLVKRETFLPYTLPKIDVDVEIR
;
A
#
# COMPACT_ATOMS: atom_id res chain seq x y z
N PHE A 1 -3.91 -6.98 -4.70
CA PHE A 1 -2.85 -7.39 -3.77
C PHE A 1 -2.68 -6.31 -2.71
N PHE A 2 -2.51 -6.67 -1.44
CA PHE A 2 -2.29 -5.70 -0.35
C PHE A 2 -0.93 -5.96 0.31
N CYS A 3 -0.14 -4.91 0.53
CA CYS A 3 1.09 -4.98 1.32
C CYS A 3 1.35 -3.66 2.04
N GLN A 4 2.21 -3.71 3.05
CA GLN A 4 2.83 -2.50 3.59
C GLN A 4 4.04 -2.09 2.75
N ASN A 5 4.49 -0.86 2.94
CA ASN A 5 5.63 -0.28 2.24
C ASN A 5 6.94 -1.10 2.40
N SER A 6 7.16 -1.80 3.51
CA SER A 6 8.30 -2.72 3.69
C SER A 6 8.20 -4.01 2.85
N GLY A 7 7.00 -4.37 2.40
CA GLY A 7 6.75 -5.56 1.59
C GLY A 7 6.97 -5.37 0.09
N LEU A 8 7.21 -4.14 -0.38
CA LEU A 8 7.34 -3.83 -1.80
C LEU A 8 8.53 -4.53 -2.46
N ASP A 9 9.65 -4.63 -1.77
CA ASP A 9 10.86 -5.28 -2.29
C ASP A 9 10.65 -6.78 -2.53
N ASN A 10 9.81 -7.42 -1.71
CA ASN A 10 9.52 -8.86 -1.81
C ASN A 10 8.59 -9.21 -2.97
N ILE A 11 7.88 -8.22 -3.53
CA ILE A 11 6.85 -8.43 -4.55
C ILE A 11 7.28 -7.96 -5.94
N VAL A 12 8.52 -7.46 -6.08
CA VAL A 12 9.10 -7.03 -7.37
C VAL A 12 8.96 -8.13 -8.42
N ASN A 13 9.47 -9.32 -8.12
CA ASN A 13 9.47 -10.43 -9.07
C ASN A 13 8.03 -10.84 -9.46
N PRO A 14 7.10 -11.10 -8.51
CA PRO A 14 5.71 -11.37 -8.84
C PRO A 14 5.04 -10.28 -9.68
N ILE A 15 5.24 -8.99 -9.36
CA ILE A 15 4.62 -7.88 -10.09
C ILE A 15 5.15 -7.84 -11.52
N ILE A 16 6.47 -7.85 -11.70
CA ILE A 16 7.07 -7.79 -13.03
C ILE A 16 6.64 -9.00 -13.85
N SER A 17 6.75 -10.20 -13.28
CA SER A 17 6.39 -11.41 -14.00
C SER A 17 4.92 -11.45 -14.38
N LEU A 18 3.99 -11.11 -13.48
CA LEU A 18 2.54 -11.32 -13.73
C LEU A 18 1.83 -10.10 -14.33
N ALA A 19 2.16 -8.90 -13.86
CA ALA A 19 1.38 -7.70 -14.17
C ALA A 19 1.95 -6.90 -15.35
N THR A 20 3.21 -7.11 -15.74
CA THR A 20 3.79 -6.37 -16.87
C THR A 20 3.05 -6.69 -18.17
N PRO A 21 2.51 -5.69 -18.89
CA PRO A 21 1.75 -5.90 -20.14
C PRO A 21 2.50 -6.68 -21.22
N SER A 22 3.84 -6.54 -21.29
CA SER A 22 4.69 -7.22 -22.26
C SER A 22 4.98 -8.68 -21.93
N ILE A 23 4.61 -9.17 -20.74
CA ILE A 23 4.85 -10.55 -20.30
C ILE A 23 3.52 -11.31 -20.24
N TYR A 24 2.77 -11.19 -19.15
CA TYR A 24 1.44 -11.79 -19.00
C TYR A 24 0.31 -10.75 -19.06
N GLY A 25 0.58 -9.50 -18.69
CA GLY A 25 -0.41 -8.42 -18.71
C GLY A 25 -1.66 -8.73 -17.89
N LEU A 26 -1.49 -9.23 -16.67
CA LEU A 26 -2.61 -9.41 -15.76
C LEU A 26 -2.99 -8.06 -15.13
N PRO A 27 -4.24 -7.57 -15.32
CA PRO A 27 -4.72 -6.38 -14.65
C PRO A 27 -4.64 -6.55 -13.13
N MET A 28 -3.83 -5.73 -12.44
CA MET A 28 -3.54 -5.93 -11.01
C MET A 28 -3.67 -4.64 -10.21
N LEU A 29 -4.56 -4.64 -9.21
CA LEU A 29 -4.66 -3.55 -8.25
C LEU A 29 -3.71 -3.80 -7.08
N LEU A 30 -2.78 -2.88 -6.85
CA LEU A 30 -1.89 -2.86 -5.70
C LEU A 30 -2.43 -1.89 -4.66
N LEU A 31 -2.72 -2.37 -3.47
CA LEU A 31 -3.05 -1.55 -2.31
C LEU A 31 -1.82 -1.52 -1.40
N ILE A 32 -1.19 -0.36 -1.27
CA ILE A 32 0.04 -0.21 -0.50
C ILE A 32 -0.28 0.61 0.74
N GLY A 33 -0.31 -0.05 1.89
CA GLY A 33 -0.39 0.62 3.18
C GLY A 33 0.87 1.45 3.42
N TRP A 34 0.68 2.71 3.80
CA TRP A 34 1.77 3.62 4.12
C TRP A 34 1.80 3.87 5.63
N HIS A 35 2.91 3.45 6.26
CA HIS A 35 3.22 3.69 7.67
C HIS A 35 4.34 4.73 7.84
N GLY A 36 4.39 5.41 8.99
CA GLY A 36 5.38 6.47 9.28
C GLY A 36 4.91 7.92 9.05
N GLU A 37 3.63 8.23 9.30
CA GLU A 37 3.10 9.60 9.32
C GLU A 37 3.64 10.37 10.56
N PRO A 38 4.11 11.62 10.42
CA PRO A 38 4.77 12.34 11.53
C PRO A 38 3.83 12.52 12.72
N GLY A 39 4.38 12.35 13.94
CA GLY A 39 3.71 12.62 15.21
C GLY A 39 2.97 11.45 15.86
N LYS A 40 3.08 10.20 15.37
CA LYS A 40 2.44 9.02 15.99
C LYS A 40 3.45 7.89 16.24
N PRO A 41 3.53 7.33 17.47
CA PRO A 41 4.47 6.26 17.79
C PRO A 41 4.12 4.97 17.04
N ASP A 42 5.13 4.42 16.38
CA ASP A 42 5.05 3.20 15.58
C ASP A 42 5.65 1.99 16.34
N GLU A 43 5.35 0.78 15.85
CA GLU A 43 5.70 -0.50 16.48
C GLU A 43 7.19 -0.63 16.85
N PRO A 44 7.53 -1.39 17.93
CA PRO A 44 8.88 -1.48 18.49
C PRO A 44 10.00 -1.76 17.48
N GLN A 45 9.71 -2.47 16.39
CA GLN A 45 10.67 -2.78 15.33
C GLN A 45 11.17 -1.55 14.55
N HIS A 46 10.48 -0.41 14.57
CA HIS A 46 10.96 0.84 13.97
C HIS A 46 11.97 1.60 14.84
N ARG A 47 12.10 1.25 16.14
CA ARG A 47 13.11 1.86 17.04
C ARG A 47 14.54 1.37 16.77
N VAL A 48 14.70 0.19 16.20
CA VAL A 48 16.00 -0.49 16.09
C VAL A 48 16.90 0.16 15.01
N GLN A 49 16.33 0.90 14.06
CA GLN A 49 17.09 1.72 13.08
C GLN A 49 17.31 3.17 13.54
N GLY A 50 16.89 3.53 14.75
CA GLY A 50 16.79 4.90 15.26
C GLY A 50 17.92 5.51 16.10
N PRO A 51 19.17 5.01 16.21
CA PRO A 51 20.19 5.73 16.98
C PRO A 51 21.07 6.67 16.14
N ALA A 52 20.62 7.13 14.96
CA ALA A 52 21.36 8.12 14.18
C ALA A 52 20.43 9.18 13.58
N THR A 53 19.82 10.02 14.43
CA THR A 53 19.70 11.49 14.29
C THR A 53 18.74 11.97 15.40
N PRO A 54 19.19 12.79 16.37
CA PRO A 54 18.31 13.31 17.40
C PRO A 54 17.43 14.43 16.83
N SER A 55 16.29 14.66 17.49
CA SER A 55 15.37 15.80 17.36
C SER A 55 14.42 15.80 16.15
N MET A 56 13.13 15.84 16.47
CA MET A 56 11.90 16.33 15.79
C MET A 56 11.84 16.58 14.26
N LEU A 57 12.95 16.77 13.56
CA LEU A 57 13.11 16.75 12.10
C LEU A 57 13.17 15.33 11.52
N GLY A 58 13.54 14.33 12.33
CA GLY A 58 13.69 12.94 11.87
C GLY A 58 12.41 12.30 11.33
N GLU A 59 11.26 12.60 11.93
CA GLU A 59 9.97 12.02 11.50
C GLU A 59 9.49 12.58 10.15
N GLN A 60 9.65 13.88 9.92
CA GLN A 60 9.32 14.49 8.62
C GLN A 60 10.29 14.05 7.52
N ILE A 61 11.57 13.91 7.85
CA ILE A 61 12.57 13.39 6.91
C ILE A 61 12.29 11.91 6.61
N LEU A 62 11.92 11.10 7.59
CA LEU A 62 11.55 9.70 7.39
C LEU A 62 10.27 9.58 6.56
N PHE A 63 9.26 10.43 6.81
CA PHE A 63 8.03 10.51 6.05
C PHE A 63 8.27 10.85 4.58
N ILE A 64 9.06 11.91 4.32
CA ILE A 64 9.47 12.29 2.98
C ILE A 64 10.27 11.15 2.36
N LYS A 65 11.19 10.52 3.10
CA LYS A 65 12.04 9.45 2.59
C LYS A 65 11.24 8.20 2.23
N THR A 66 10.32 7.74 3.07
CA THR A 66 9.51 6.54 2.84
C THR A 66 8.51 6.75 1.71
N LEU A 67 7.81 7.89 1.67
CA LEU A 67 6.93 8.21 0.54
C LEU A 67 7.75 8.32 -0.75
N ASN A 68 8.91 8.98 -0.69
CA ASN A 68 9.81 9.11 -1.83
C ASN A 68 10.33 7.74 -2.30
N THR A 69 10.65 6.80 -1.41
CA THR A 69 11.05 5.44 -1.80
C THR A 69 9.93 4.68 -2.53
N ILE A 70 8.68 4.72 -2.01
CA ILE A 70 7.53 4.09 -2.68
C ILE A 70 7.29 4.73 -4.05
N CYS A 71 7.31 6.07 -4.12
CA CYS A 71 7.11 6.80 -5.37
C CYS A 71 8.22 6.52 -6.39
N ILE A 72 9.49 6.49 -5.97
CA ILE A 72 10.64 6.13 -6.81
C ILE A 72 10.47 4.71 -7.34
N PHE A 73 10.12 3.76 -6.47
CA PHE A 73 9.93 2.37 -6.84
C PHE A 73 8.83 2.21 -7.90
N LEU A 74 7.65 2.78 -7.65
CA LEU A 74 6.53 2.72 -8.57
C LEU A 74 6.86 3.43 -9.89
N ALA A 75 7.54 4.58 -9.85
CA ALA A 75 7.99 5.29 -11.04
C ALA A 75 9.02 4.49 -11.84
N ALA A 76 9.98 3.84 -11.18
CA ALA A 76 11.00 3.00 -11.82
C ALA A 76 10.38 1.79 -12.54
N LEU A 77 9.29 1.24 -11.99
CA LEU A 77 8.54 0.16 -12.62
C LEU A 77 7.46 0.66 -13.61
N GLY A 78 7.31 1.97 -13.79
CA GLY A 78 6.29 2.55 -14.66
C GLY A 78 4.85 2.29 -14.19
N ILE A 79 4.65 2.04 -12.90
CA ILE A 79 3.34 1.73 -12.32
C ILE A 79 2.67 3.04 -11.91
N PRO A 80 1.53 3.42 -12.53
CA PRO A 80 0.79 4.61 -12.10
C PRO A 80 0.21 4.41 -10.71
N PHE A 81 0.15 5.50 -9.95
CA PHE A 81 -0.36 5.46 -8.59
C PHE A 81 -1.05 6.75 -8.17
N GLN A 82 -1.90 6.64 -7.16
CA GLN A 82 -2.51 7.78 -6.48
C GLN A 82 -2.83 7.42 -5.01
N SER A 83 -3.05 8.44 -4.18
CA SER A 83 -3.54 8.23 -2.82
C SER A 83 -5.00 7.78 -2.85
N LEU A 84 -5.37 6.81 -2.01
CA LEU A 84 -6.76 6.45 -1.77
C LEU A 84 -7.40 7.51 -0.83
N PRO A 85 -8.45 8.23 -1.27
CA PRO A 85 -9.17 9.16 -0.42
C PRO A 85 -9.89 8.46 0.74
N ASN A 86 -10.09 9.18 1.84
CA ASN A 86 -10.79 8.68 3.02
C ASN A 86 -12.32 8.89 2.97
N ASN A 87 -12.82 9.64 1.98
CA ASN A 87 -14.24 9.81 1.76
C ASN A 87 -14.75 8.80 0.71
N HIS A 88 -16.01 8.38 0.86
CA HIS A 88 -16.59 7.31 0.04
C HIS A 88 -16.62 7.66 -1.46
N ASN A 89 -17.09 8.87 -1.79
CA ASN A 89 -17.28 9.29 -3.19
C ASN A 89 -15.96 9.33 -3.96
N ASP A 90 -14.93 9.94 -3.40
CA ASP A 90 -13.64 10.11 -4.08
C ASP A 90 -12.85 8.79 -4.05
N ALA A 91 -13.05 7.94 -3.03
CA ALA A 91 -12.52 6.57 -3.05
C ALA A 91 -13.13 5.75 -4.19
N CYS A 92 -14.45 5.86 -4.44
CA CYS A 92 -15.09 5.23 -5.59
C CYS A 92 -14.51 5.77 -6.91
N GLN A 93 -14.32 7.08 -7.04
CA GLN A 93 -13.68 7.65 -8.24
C GLN A 93 -12.25 7.14 -8.43
N ALA A 94 -11.47 7.07 -7.35
CA ALA A 94 -10.10 6.55 -7.40
C ALA A 94 -10.04 5.10 -7.87
N LEU A 95 -10.96 4.26 -7.38
CA LEU A 95 -11.12 2.87 -7.82
C LEU A 95 -11.55 2.76 -9.28
N GLU A 96 -12.45 3.63 -9.74
CA GLU A 96 -12.89 3.67 -11.13
C GLU A 96 -11.76 4.06 -12.09
N THR A 97 -10.95 5.07 -11.73
CA THR A 97 -9.73 5.44 -12.47
C THR A 97 -8.77 4.26 -12.57
N ALA A 98 -8.50 3.58 -11.44
CA ALA A 98 -7.64 2.40 -11.42
C ALA A 98 -8.21 1.27 -12.29
N ARG A 99 -9.51 0.99 -12.17
CA ARG A 99 -10.21 -0.04 -12.95
C ARG A 99 -10.15 0.26 -14.45
N HIS A 100 -10.39 1.51 -14.84
CA HIS A 100 -10.33 1.94 -16.23
C HIS A 100 -8.92 1.75 -16.79
N TYR A 101 -7.88 2.23 -16.08
CA TYR A 101 -6.49 2.04 -16.49
C TYR A 101 -6.16 0.56 -16.67
N MET A 102 -6.39 -0.26 -15.64
CA MET A 102 -6.06 -1.69 -15.64
C MET A 102 -6.75 -2.45 -16.78
N LYS A 103 -8.00 -2.09 -17.14
CA LYS A 103 -8.70 -2.68 -18.29
C LYS A 103 -8.09 -2.29 -19.63
N THR A 104 -7.70 -1.02 -19.77
CA THR A 104 -7.19 -0.47 -21.02
C THR A 104 -5.74 -0.89 -21.29
N THR A 105 -4.89 -0.86 -20.27
CA THR A 105 -3.45 -1.11 -20.41
C THR A 105 -3.04 -2.55 -20.08
N LYS A 106 -3.92 -3.32 -19.43
CA LYS A 106 -3.61 -4.64 -18.88
C LYS A 106 -2.39 -4.64 -17.94
N GLY A 107 -2.15 -3.51 -17.29
CA GLY A 107 -1.02 -3.30 -16.39
C GLY A 107 -1.43 -3.19 -14.91
N PRO A 108 -0.45 -3.11 -14.01
CA PRO A 108 -0.69 -2.84 -12.60
C PRO A 108 -1.09 -1.38 -12.37
N TYR A 109 -1.89 -1.12 -11.34
CA TYR A 109 -2.17 0.22 -10.83
C TYR A 109 -2.09 0.21 -9.31
N ALA A 110 -1.47 1.22 -8.71
CA ALA A 110 -1.29 1.30 -7.27
C ALA A 110 -2.16 2.37 -6.59
N LEU A 111 -2.72 2.02 -5.43
CA LEU A 111 -3.39 2.95 -4.53
C LEU A 111 -2.64 2.96 -3.19
N LEU A 112 -2.22 4.14 -2.77
CA LEU A 112 -1.54 4.34 -1.50
C LEU A 112 -2.59 4.56 -0.40
N VAL A 113 -2.59 3.70 0.60
CA VAL A 113 -3.54 3.72 1.71
C VAL A 113 -2.88 4.36 2.92
N LYS A 114 -3.41 5.49 3.37
CA LYS A 114 -2.94 6.20 4.57
C LYS A 114 -3.47 5.51 5.83
N ARG A 115 -2.93 5.86 7.00
CA ARG A 115 -3.57 5.47 8.26
C ARG A 115 -4.99 6.05 8.31
N GLU A 116 -5.88 5.33 8.99
CA GLU A 116 -7.27 5.75 9.23
C GLU A 116 -8.10 5.92 7.94
N THR A 117 -7.63 5.42 6.79
CA THR A 117 -8.45 5.36 5.55
C THR A 117 -9.63 4.39 5.68
N PHE A 118 -9.49 3.32 6.47
CA PHE A 118 -10.55 2.34 6.69
C PHE A 118 -11.13 2.48 8.10
N LEU A 119 -12.46 2.28 8.20
CA LEU A 119 -13.14 2.23 9.48
C LEU A 119 -12.70 1.01 10.29
N PRO A 120 -12.70 1.09 11.65
CA PRO A 120 -12.48 -0.07 12.49
C PRO A 120 -13.46 -1.18 12.11
N TYR A 121 -12.94 -2.39 11.94
CA TYR A 121 -13.74 -3.56 11.61
C TYR A 121 -13.58 -4.61 12.73
N THR A 122 -14.71 -5.07 13.27
CA THR A 122 -14.75 -6.18 14.23
C THR A 122 -15.20 -7.42 13.49
N LEU A 123 -14.38 -8.47 13.53
CA LEU A 123 -14.75 -9.76 12.96
C LEU A 123 -16.01 -10.28 13.66
N PRO A 124 -17.06 -10.67 12.91
CA PRO A 124 -18.22 -11.32 13.50
C PRO A 124 -17.78 -12.64 14.12
N LYS A 125 -18.26 -12.93 15.34
CA LYS A 125 -18.07 -14.25 15.95
C LYS A 125 -18.83 -15.27 15.11
N ILE A 126 -18.12 -16.25 14.57
CA ILE A 126 -18.72 -17.41 13.94
C ILE A 126 -18.89 -18.44 15.06
N ASP A 127 -20.13 -18.68 15.48
CA ASP A 127 -20.44 -19.84 16.33
C ASP A 127 -20.31 -21.08 15.44
N VAL A 128 -19.14 -21.73 15.53
CA VAL A 128 -18.95 -23.04 14.93
C VAL A 128 -19.45 -24.05 15.97
N ASP A 129 -20.72 -24.42 15.87
CA ASP A 129 -21.22 -25.64 16.51
C ASP A 129 -20.55 -26.83 15.83
N VAL A 130 -19.34 -27.15 16.27
CA VAL A 130 -18.69 -28.40 15.92
C VAL A 130 -19.37 -29.49 16.75
N GLU A 131 -20.47 -30.04 16.23
CA GLU A 131 -20.97 -31.35 16.63
C GLU A 131 -19.87 -32.37 16.28
N ILE A 132 -18.95 -32.62 17.23
CA ILE A 132 -18.09 -33.79 17.19
C ILE A 132 -19.01 -34.98 17.50
N ARG A 133 -19.38 -35.74 16.46
CA ARG A 133 -19.89 -37.10 16.57
C ARG A 133 -18.77 -38.10 16.31
#